data_AF-A0A1D2NHR1-F1
#
_entry.id   AF-A0A1D2NHR1-F1
#
_cell.length_a   1.000
_cell.length_b   1.000
_cell.length_c   1.000
_cell.angle_alpha   90.00
_cell.angle_beta   90.00
_cell.angle_gamma   90.00
#
_symmetry.space_group_name_H-M   'P 1'
#
loop_
_entity.id
_entity.type
_entity.pdbx_description
1 polymer ?
#
loop_
_entity_poly.entity_id
_entity_poly.type
_entity_poly.pdbx_seq_one_letter_code
_entity_poly.pdbx_strand_id
1 'polypeptide(L)'
;SSSSSTSSSGSSKGESEEYEKELCKEKEAGEWFRLVAGEGDSCRDVIQCTSSGLQAIRCPAGLAFDIEKQTCDWKDQVKNCAKKTKEKKVKPLLYTDEPLCSDGQLACGDGVCMERTLFCNGEKDCADGSDETYCDINHDPNRAPPCDKSVCVLPDCFCSEDGTSIPGDLPSSQVPQMITITFDDAINNNNIELYTEIFNGKRKNPNGCQIKATYFLSHKYTNYSAVQEMHRRGHEIASHSITHNADENFWSNATVDDWAKEMAGMRIIVEKFANISDNSVVGLRAPYLRVGGNNQFVMMEEQAFLYDSTITASLTNPPLWPYTMYFRMPHRCHGNLQNCPTRSHAVWEMVMNELDRREDPTIEEDLPGCAMVDSCNNILTGDQFYNFLNYNFDRHYQQNRAPLGLYFHAAWLKNNPEFLEAFLYWIDEVIEKYDDAYFVTMTQVIQWMQNPRTKSEVKSFEPWKDKCDVPEGRSCNVGNPNSCSLTSKELQGETIRLHTCMRCPNNYPWLNDPTGDGFF
;
A
#
# COMPACT_ATOMS: atom_id res chain seq x y z
N SER A 1 -24.41 -51.10 62.39
CA SER A 1 -25.01 -51.70 61.19
C SER A 1 -25.77 -50.61 60.44
N SER A 2 -25.12 -49.82 59.57
CA SER A 2 -24.75 -50.08 58.16
C SER A 2 -25.93 -49.94 57.18
N SER A 3 -25.95 -48.85 56.40
CA SER A 3 -26.40 -48.70 54.99
C SER A 3 -26.55 -47.21 54.68
N SER A 4 -25.64 -46.50 53.99
CA SER A 4 -25.12 -46.61 52.61
C SER A 4 -25.65 -45.44 51.76
N SER A 5 -24.71 -44.60 51.35
CA SER A 5 -24.76 -43.55 50.33
C SER A 5 -25.28 -44.04 48.96
N THR A 6 -26.00 -43.18 48.24
CA THR A 6 -25.90 -43.14 46.77
C THR A 6 -26.19 -41.72 46.25
N SER A 7 -25.14 -41.13 45.69
CA SER A 7 -25.11 -39.87 44.97
C SER A 7 -25.69 -40.03 43.56
N SER A 8 -26.62 -39.16 43.16
CA SER A 8 -27.06 -39.01 41.77
C SER A 8 -26.65 -37.63 41.24
N SER A 9 -25.38 -37.48 40.86
CA SER A 9 -24.84 -36.32 40.16
C SER A 9 -24.28 -36.77 38.80
N GLY A 10 -25.17 -37.04 37.84
CA GLY A 10 -24.76 -37.64 36.55
C GLY A 10 -25.46 -37.14 35.29
N SER A 11 -26.52 -36.32 35.38
CA SER A 11 -27.33 -35.98 34.19
C SER A 11 -27.06 -34.61 33.56
N SER A 12 -26.38 -33.67 34.22
CA SER A 12 -26.23 -32.29 33.69
C SER A 12 -25.00 -32.05 32.82
N LYS A 13 -24.04 -32.99 32.78
CA LYS A 13 -22.81 -32.85 31.99
C LYS A 13 -22.95 -33.33 30.54
N GLY A 14 -23.80 -34.34 30.32
CA GLY A 14 -24.03 -34.89 28.98
C GLY A 14 -24.81 -33.93 28.07
N GLU A 15 -25.84 -33.27 28.62
CA GLU A 15 -26.67 -32.31 27.87
C GLU A 15 -25.90 -31.03 27.51
N SER A 16 -24.99 -30.55 28.37
CA SER A 16 -24.17 -29.37 28.07
C SER A 16 -23.13 -29.66 26.99
N GLU A 17 -22.49 -30.83 27.01
CA GLU A 17 -21.52 -31.22 25.99
C GLU A 17 -22.17 -31.49 24.62
N GLU A 18 -23.40 -31.99 24.60
CA GLU A 18 -24.16 -32.22 23.37
C GLU A 18 -24.64 -30.90 22.74
N TYR A 19 -25.12 -29.96 23.57
CA TYR A 19 -25.45 -28.60 23.14
C TYR A 19 -24.24 -27.83 22.60
N GLU A 20 -23.08 -27.93 23.26
CA GLU A 20 -21.83 -27.31 22.78
C GLU A 20 -21.39 -27.89 21.43
N LYS A 21 -21.49 -29.22 21.25
CA LYS A 21 -21.18 -29.88 19.98
C LYS A 21 -22.12 -29.44 18.87
N GLU A 22 -23.40 -29.30 19.14
CA GLU A 22 -24.39 -28.86 18.16
C GLU A 22 -24.18 -27.38 17.77
N LEU A 23 -23.89 -26.52 18.75
CA LEU A 23 -23.60 -25.11 18.54
C LEU A 23 -22.32 -24.89 17.71
N CYS A 24 -21.31 -25.74 17.90
CA CYS A 24 -20.01 -25.64 17.23
C CYS A 24 -19.90 -26.42 15.92
N LYS A 25 -20.90 -27.23 15.55
CA LYS A 25 -20.86 -28.15 14.39
C LYS A 25 -20.61 -27.44 13.04
N GLU A 26 -21.06 -26.19 12.93
CA GLU A 26 -21.00 -25.39 11.70
C GLU A 26 -20.18 -24.11 11.87
N LYS A 27 -19.21 -24.10 12.80
CA LYS A 27 -18.34 -22.96 13.10
C LYS A 27 -16.90 -23.28 12.73
N GLU A 28 -16.20 -22.33 12.13
CA GLU A 28 -14.77 -22.51 11.86
C GLU A 28 -13.96 -22.43 13.16
N ALA A 29 -12.82 -23.13 13.20
CA ALA A 29 -11.94 -23.10 14.36
C ALA A 29 -11.44 -21.67 14.59
N GLY A 30 -11.77 -21.08 15.74
CA GLY A 30 -11.41 -19.70 16.04
C GLY A 30 -12.43 -18.64 15.60
N GLU A 31 -13.60 -19.00 15.09
CA GLU A 31 -14.66 -18.04 14.72
C GLU A 31 -15.45 -17.54 15.95
N TRP A 32 -15.56 -16.22 16.10
CA TRP A 32 -16.44 -15.54 17.05
C TRP A 32 -17.84 -15.32 16.45
N PHE A 33 -18.87 -15.72 17.20
CA PHE A 33 -20.28 -15.61 16.80
C PHE A 33 -21.18 -15.19 17.95
N ARG A 34 -22.38 -14.68 17.65
CA ARG A 34 -23.36 -14.22 18.66
C ARG A 34 -24.39 -15.30 18.94
N LEU A 35 -24.71 -15.52 20.21
CA LEU A 35 -25.86 -16.33 20.62
C LEU A 35 -27.19 -15.62 20.35
N VAL A 36 -27.20 -14.30 20.58
CA VAL A 36 -28.37 -13.44 20.46
C VAL A 36 -28.04 -12.30 19.49
N ALA A 37 -28.87 -12.15 18.46
CA ALA A 37 -28.79 -11.01 17.56
C ALA A 37 -29.62 -9.86 18.13
N GLY A 38 -29.13 -8.63 18.02
CA GLY A 38 -29.82 -7.47 18.54
C GLY A 38 -28.90 -6.27 18.75
N GLU A 39 -29.52 -5.11 18.97
CA GLU A 39 -28.81 -3.88 19.29
C GLU A 39 -28.42 -3.83 20.77
N GLY A 40 -27.63 -2.81 21.13
CA GLY A 40 -27.21 -2.57 22.51
C GLY A 40 -26.14 -3.56 22.98
N ASP A 41 -26.36 -4.16 24.15
CA ASP A 41 -25.38 -5.02 24.80
C ASP A 41 -25.17 -6.37 24.10
N SER A 42 -26.22 -6.88 23.44
CA SER A 42 -26.14 -8.14 22.68
C SER A 42 -25.23 -8.06 21.45
N CYS A 43 -25.00 -6.86 20.90
CA CYS A 43 -24.04 -6.67 19.80
C CYS A 43 -22.56 -6.69 20.26
N ARG A 44 -22.32 -6.67 21.58
CA ARG A 44 -20.97 -6.65 22.18
C ARG A 44 -20.49 -8.04 22.57
N ASP A 45 -21.41 -8.98 22.76
CA ASP A 45 -21.16 -10.29 23.35
C ASP A 45 -21.01 -11.32 22.23
N VAL A 46 -19.85 -11.97 22.17
CA VAL A 46 -19.58 -13.05 21.22
C VAL A 46 -18.91 -14.23 21.91
N ILE A 47 -19.06 -15.40 21.31
CA ILE A 47 -18.50 -16.66 21.76
C ILE A 47 -17.73 -17.35 20.63
N GLN A 48 -16.77 -18.17 20.99
CA GLN A 48 -15.93 -18.94 20.07
C GLN A 48 -15.83 -20.37 20.57
N CYS A 49 -15.78 -21.31 19.63
CA CYS A 49 -15.55 -22.72 19.90
C CYS A 49 -14.04 -23.01 19.96
N THR A 50 -13.55 -23.50 21.10
CA THR A 50 -12.15 -23.90 21.29
C THR A 50 -12.05 -25.40 21.63
N SER A 51 -10.84 -25.97 21.55
CA SER A 51 -10.58 -27.34 22.00
C SER A 51 -10.86 -27.57 23.49
N SER A 52 -10.96 -26.49 24.28
CA SER A 52 -11.20 -26.50 25.72
C SER A 52 -12.65 -26.14 26.10
N GLY A 53 -13.54 -25.97 25.11
CA GLY A 53 -14.95 -25.56 25.30
C GLY A 53 -15.28 -24.20 24.70
N LEU A 54 -16.43 -23.64 25.07
CA LEU A 54 -16.86 -22.31 24.63
C LEU A 54 -16.12 -21.20 25.38
N GLN A 55 -15.52 -20.27 24.64
CA GLN A 55 -14.93 -19.05 25.17
C GLN A 55 -15.83 -17.87 24.83
N ALA A 56 -16.03 -16.93 25.76
CA ALA A 56 -16.84 -15.73 25.54
C ALA A 56 -15.97 -14.48 25.71
N ILE A 57 -16.20 -13.47 24.87
CA ILE A 57 -15.65 -12.12 25.04
C ILE A 57 -16.76 -11.09 24.92
N ARG A 58 -16.51 -9.94 25.53
CA ARG A 58 -17.39 -8.77 25.48
C ARG A 58 -16.59 -7.56 25.10
N CYS A 59 -16.99 -6.86 24.04
CA CYS A 59 -16.33 -5.63 23.64
C CYS A 59 -16.40 -4.55 24.74
N PRO A 60 -15.35 -3.72 24.91
CA PRO A 60 -15.35 -2.56 25.81
C PRO A 60 -16.54 -1.62 25.61
N ALA A 61 -16.83 -0.80 26.61
CA ALA A 61 -17.93 0.17 26.53
C ALA A 61 -17.68 1.17 25.39
N GLY A 62 -18.69 1.41 24.56
CA GLY A 62 -18.59 2.28 23.36
C GLY A 62 -18.27 1.53 22.06
N LEU A 63 -17.83 0.28 22.15
CA LEU A 63 -17.57 -0.59 20.99
C LEU A 63 -18.70 -1.62 20.81
N ALA A 64 -18.79 -2.18 19.61
CA ALA A 64 -19.60 -3.33 19.24
C ALA A 64 -18.73 -4.34 18.50
N PHE A 65 -19.05 -5.63 18.56
CA PHE A 65 -18.27 -6.63 17.81
C PHE A 65 -18.73 -6.62 16.36
N ASP A 66 -17.84 -6.57 15.39
CA ASP A 66 -18.14 -6.75 13.97
C ASP A 66 -17.96 -8.23 13.60
N ILE A 67 -19.04 -8.91 13.22
CA ILE A 67 -19.00 -10.36 12.94
C ILE A 67 -18.31 -10.73 11.63
N GLU A 68 -18.17 -9.80 10.71
CA GLU A 68 -17.46 -10.03 9.44
C GLU A 68 -15.95 -9.80 9.65
N LYS A 69 -15.59 -8.71 10.34
CA LYS A 69 -14.20 -8.36 10.67
C LYS A 69 -13.61 -9.17 11.83
N GLN A 70 -14.45 -9.85 12.60
CA GLN A 70 -14.06 -10.64 13.77
C GLN A 70 -13.31 -9.81 14.85
N THR A 71 -13.69 -8.54 15.02
CA THR A 71 -13.04 -7.61 15.97
C THR A 71 -14.04 -6.63 16.59
N CYS A 72 -13.68 -5.98 17.69
CA CYS A 72 -14.46 -4.89 18.28
C CYS A 72 -14.19 -3.58 17.55
N ASP A 73 -15.24 -2.94 17.04
CA ASP A 73 -15.19 -1.67 16.31
C ASP A 73 -16.19 -0.67 16.93
N TRP A 74 -16.10 0.60 16.54
CA TRP A 74 -17.00 1.64 17.01
C TRP A 74 -18.44 1.32 16.63
N LYS A 75 -19.38 1.51 17.56
CA LYS A 75 -20.80 1.15 17.37
C LYS A 75 -21.39 1.69 16.07
N ASP A 76 -21.00 2.90 15.67
CA ASP A 76 -21.53 3.54 14.46
C ASP A 76 -21.03 2.86 13.16
N GLN A 77 -19.88 2.17 13.21
CA GLN A 77 -19.28 1.44 12.10
C GLN A 77 -19.82 0.00 12.00
N VAL A 78 -20.29 -0.58 13.11
CA VAL A 78 -20.82 -1.95 13.14
C VAL A 78 -22.27 -1.99 12.66
N LYS A 79 -22.47 -2.40 11.40
CA LYS A 79 -23.82 -2.52 10.80
C LYS A 79 -24.42 -3.94 10.88
N ASN A 80 -23.66 -4.92 11.39
CA ASN A 80 -24.04 -6.34 11.36
C ASN A 80 -24.49 -6.91 12.72
N CYS A 81 -24.95 -6.06 13.66
CA CYS A 81 -25.47 -6.47 14.97
C CYS A 81 -26.65 -7.46 14.91
N ALA A 82 -27.41 -7.42 13.81
CA ALA A 82 -28.53 -8.32 13.57
C ALA A 82 -28.11 -9.73 13.09
N LYS A 83 -26.85 -9.93 12.69
CA LYS A 83 -26.35 -11.24 12.26
C LYS A 83 -25.82 -12.04 13.46
N LYS A 84 -26.08 -13.35 13.51
CA LYS A 84 -25.55 -14.23 14.57
C LYS A 84 -24.22 -14.88 14.23
N THR A 85 -23.97 -15.14 12.96
CA THR A 85 -22.78 -15.84 12.47
C THR A 85 -22.29 -15.15 11.22
N LYS A 86 -21.02 -15.39 10.87
CA LYS A 86 -20.51 -15.00 9.56
C LYS A 86 -21.26 -15.77 8.47
N GLU A 87 -21.43 -15.15 7.30
CA GLU A 87 -22.04 -15.83 6.15
C GLU A 87 -21.06 -16.86 5.59
N LYS A 88 -21.47 -18.14 5.54
CA LYS A 88 -20.60 -19.23 5.10
C LYS A 88 -20.53 -19.22 3.57
N LYS A 89 -19.40 -18.79 3.05
CA LYS A 89 -19.13 -18.84 1.61
C LYS A 89 -18.95 -20.29 1.15
N VAL A 90 -19.56 -20.65 0.02
CA VAL A 90 -19.48 -22.00 -0.57
C VAL A 90 -18.08 -22.20 -1.15
N LYS A 91 -17.38 -23.27 -0.75
CA LYS A 91 -16.03 -23.55 -1.25
C LYS A 91 -16.09 -24.25 -2.62
N PRO A 92 -15.23 -23.86 -3.58
CA PRO A 92 -15.08 -24.60 -4.82
C PRO A 92 -14.38 -25.94 -4.57
N LEU A 93 -14.66 -26.95 -5.39
CA LEU A 93 -14.13 -28.31 -5.26
C LEU A 93 -12.80 -28.46 -6.02
N LEU A 94 -11.82 -27.63 -5.68
CA LEU A 94 -10.54 -27.51 -6.41
C LEU A 94 -9.58 -28.69 -6.19
N TYR A 95 -9.63 -29.32 -5.01
CA TYR A 95 -8.73 -30.40 -4.61
C TYR A 95 -9.55 -31.60 -4.16
N THR A 96 -9.68 -32.60 -5.01
CA THR A 96 -10.41 -33.85 -4.78
C THR A 96 -9.50 -35.06 -5.03
N ASP A 97 -9.77 -36.17 -4.35
CA ASP A 97 -8.95 -37.40 -4.47
C ASP A 97 -8.96 -37.98 -5.90
N GLU A 98 -10.06 -37.75 -6.64
CA GLU A 98 -10.19 -38.05 -8.07
C GLU A 98 -10.64 -36.79 -8.82
N PRO A 99 -10.03 -36.44 -9.97
CA PRO A 99 -10.37 -35.24 -10.71
C PRO A 99 -11.83 -35.29 -11.20
N LEU A 100 -12.67 -34.38 -10.69
CA LEU A 100 -14.08 -34.24 -11.08
C LEU A 100 -14.26 -33.71 -12.51
N CYS A 101 -13.30 -32.90 -12.98
CA CYS A 101 -13.37 -32.17 -14.24
C CYS A 101 -12.21 -32.54 -15.17
N SER A 102 -12.37 -32.22 -16.46
CA SER A 102 -11.33 -32.43 -17.47
C SER A 102 -10.14 -31.48 -17.26
N ASP A 103 -8.99 -31.79 -17.86
CA ASP A 103 -7.81 -30.92 -17.83
C ASP A 103 -8.16 -29.49 -18.27
N GLY A 104 -7.80 -28.50 -17.44
CA GLY A 104 -8.11 -27.09 -17.69
C GLY A 104 -9.41 -26.59 -17.05
N GLN A 105 -10.23 -27.48 -16.50
CA GLN A 105 -11.49 -27.13 -15.82
C GLN A 105 -11.41 -27.37 -14.31
N LEU A 106 -12.20 -26.60 -13.55
CA LEU A 106 -12.31 -26.66 -12.10
C LEU A 106 -13.78 -26.76 -11.71
N ALA A 107 -14.06 -27.46 -10.60
CA ALA A 107 -15.42 -27.68 -10.12
C ALA A 107 -15.86 -26.57 -9.17
N CYS A 108 -17.03 -25.98 -9.45
CA CYS A 108 -17.80 -25.17 -8.51
C CYS A 108 -18.19 -26.01 -7.26
N GLY A 109 -18.68 -25.36 -6.21
CA GLY A 109 -19.15 -26.01 -4.99
C GLY A 109 -20.37 -26.91 -5.20
N ASP A 110 -21.16 -26.66 -6.24
CA ASP A 110 -22.25 -27.50 -6.72
C ASP A 110 -21.80 -28.66 -7.63
N GLY A 111 -20.50 -28.75 -7.93
CA GLY A 111 -19.90 -29.79 -8.77
C GLY A 111 -19.92 -29.53 -10.28
N VAL A 112 -20.43 -28.37 -10.74
CA VAL A 112 -20.37 -27.99 -12.16
C VAL A 112 -18.94 -27.62 -12.55
N CYS A 113 -18.46 -28.16 -13.68
CA CYS A 113 -17.14 -27.87 -14.21
C CYS A 113 -17.15 -26.60 -15.06
N MET A 114 -16.25 -25.67 -14.74
CA MET A 114 -16.04 -24.40 -15.44
C MET A 114 -14.57 -24.23 -15.81
N GLU A 115 -14.27 -23.39 -16.80
CA GLU A 115 -12.89 -23.13 -17.21
C GLU A 115 -12.07 -22.52 -16.06
N ARG A 116 -10.83 -22.97 -15.88
CA ARG A 116 -9.96 -22.51 -14.78
C ARG A 116 -9.79 -20.99 -14.74
N THR A 117 -9.80 -20.33 -15.90
CA THR A 117 -9.66 -18.87 -16.01
C THR A 117 -10.82 -18.08 -15.43
N LEU A 118 -11.98 -18.72 -15.24
CA LEU A 118 -13.19 -18.11 -14.67
C LEU A 118 -13.17 -18.09 -13.14
N PHE A 119 -12.23 -18.79 -12.50
CA PHE A 119 -12.11 -18.75 -11.04
C PHE A 119 -11.28 -17.55 -10.59
N CYS A 120 -11.78 -16.81 -9.61
CA CYS A 120 -11.16 -15.63 -9.02
C CYS A 120 -10.95 -14.47 -10.00
N ASN A 121 -11.83 -14.34 -11.00
CA ASN A 121 -11.76 -13.31 -12.04
C ASN A 121 -12.56 -12.04 -11.68
N GLY A 122 -13.26 -12.03 -10.53
CA GLY A 122 -14.11 -10.93 -10.08
C GLY A 122 -15.56 -11.01 -10.60
N GLU A 123 -15.90 -11.99 -11.43
CA GLU A 123 -17.24 -12.22 -11.96
C GLU A 123 -17.82 -13.52 -11.39
N LYS A 124 -19.10 -13.51 -11.03
CA LYS A 124 -19.78 -14.71 -10.52
C LYS A 124 -20.24 -15.59 -11.68
N ASP A 125 -19.41 -16.56 -12.07
CA ASP A 125 -19.65 -17.53 -13.13
C ASP A 125 -20.34 -18.80 -12.61
N CYS A 126 -19.98 -19.28 -11.41
CA CYS A 126 -20.69 -20.39 -10.77
C CYS A 126 -22.09 -19.96 -10.28
N ALA A 127 -23.10 -20.82 -10.41
CA ALA A 127 -24.45 -20.52 -9.90
C ALA A 127 -24.48 -20.28 -8.38
N ASP A 128 -23.69 -21.05 -7.64
CA ASP A 128 -23.47 -20.89 -6.20
C ASP A 128 -22.49 -19.75 -5.84
N GLY A 129 -21.71 -19.28 -6.81
CA GLY A 129 -20.69 -18.24 -6.68
C GLY A 129 -19.43 -18.67 -5.96
N SER A 130 -19.18 -19.98 -5.88
CA SER A 130 -18.03 -20.56 -5.21
C SER A 130 -16.68 -20.19 -5.85
N ASP A 131 -16.67 -19.89 -7.14
CA ASP A 131 -15.54 -19.38 -7.92
C ASP A 131 -14.89 -18.11 -7.36
N GLU A 132 -15.67 -17.21 -6.75
CA GLU A 132 -15.18 -15.91 -6.25
C GLU A 132 -15.02 -15.84 -4.72
N THR A 133 -15.16 -16.98 -4.04
CA THR A 133 -15.24 -16.98 -2.57
C THR A 133 -13.93 -17.19 -1.84
N TYR A 134 -12.98 -17.91 -2.47
CA TYR A 134 -11.71 -18.36 -1.88
C TYR A 134 -10.53 -17.96 -2.79
N CYS A 135 -10.40 -16.65 -3.00
CA CYS A 135 -9.42 -16.05 -3.91
C CYS A 135 -8.22 -15.41 -3.20
N ASP A 136 -7.84 -15.97 -2.05
CA ASP A 136 -6.62 -15.55 -1.36
C ASP A 136 -5.37 -16.17 -1.98
N ILE A 137 -4.21 -15.70 -1.55
CA ILE A 137 -2.88 -16.11 -2.06
C ILE A 137 -2.61 -17.62 -2.01
N ASN A 138 -3.32 -18.38 -1.16
CA ASN A 138 -3.15 -19.83 -1.03
C ASN A 138 -4.20 -20.61 -1.83
N HIS A 139 -5.38 -20.05 -2.02
CA HIS A 139 -6.53 -20.75 -2.60
C HIS A 139 -6.84 -20.34 -4.04
N ASP A 140 -6.34 -19.20 -4.53
CA ASP A 140 -6.50 -18.80 -5.93
C ASP A 140 -5.84 -19.86 -6.86
N PRO A 141 -6.62 -20.51 -7.74
CA PRO A 141 -6.09 -21.50 -8.68
C PRO A 141 -5.20 -20.87 -9.75
N ASN A 142 -5.35 -19.58 -10.04
CA ASN A 142 -4.57 -18.84 -11.03
C ASN A 142 -3.47 -17.99 -10.39
N ARG A 143 -3.13 -18.26 -9.12
CA ARG A 143 -2.06 -17.56 -8.42
C ARG A 143 -0.72 -17.64 -9.14
N ALA A 144 0.04 -16.56 -9.04
CA ALA A 144 1.41 -16.52 -9.49
C ALA A 144 2.24 -17.60 -8.78
N PRO A 145 3.16 -18.29 -9.49
CA PRO A 145 4.04 -19.27 -8.87
C PRO A 145 5.03 -18.58 -7.91
N PRO A 146 5.66 -19.32 -6.98
CA PRO A 146 6.82 -18.82 -6.24
C PRO A 146 7.94 -18.40 -7.18
N CYS A 147 8.80 -17.49 -6.73
CA CYS A 147 9.91 -16.95 -7.52
C CYS A 147 10.76 -18.07 -8.16
N ASP A 148 10.90 -18.02 -9.49
CA ASP A 148 11.83 -18.86 -10.24
C ASP A 148 12.92 -17.98 -10.87
N LYS A 149 14.12 -18.01 -10.28
CA LYS A 149 15.29 -17.24 -10.74
C LYS A 149 15.79 -17.64 -12.14
N SER A 150 15.38 -18.81 -12.66
CA SER A 150 15.76 -19.24 -14.01
C SER A 150 14.94 -18.54 -15.11
N VAL A 151 13.72 -18.12 -14.77
CA VAL A 151 12.79 -17.41 -15.67
C VAL A 151 12.81 -15.91 -15.39
N CYS A 152 12.87 -15.51 -14.12
CA CYS A 152 12.90 -14.12 -13.70
C CYS A 152 14.31 -13.53 -13.81
N VAL A 153 14.58 -12.87 -14.93
CA VAL A 153 15.89 -12.28 -15.22
C VAL A 153 15.82 -10.78 -15.44
N LEU A 154 16.84 -10.07 -14.95
CA LEU A 154 17.01 -8.63 -15.19
C LEU A 154 17.25 -8.36 -16.69
N PRO A 155 16.79 -7.21 -17.22
CA PRO A 155 16.20 -6.07 -16.52
C PRO A 155 14.69 -6.15 -16.31
N ASP A 156 13.99 -7.10 -16.93
CA ASP A 156 12.53 -7.07 -16.99
C ASP A 156 11.86 -7.66 -15.75
N CYS A 157 12.53 -8.61 -15.08
CA CYS A 157 12.01 -9.29 -13.90
C CYS A 157 13.06 -9.35 -12.79
N PHE A 158 12.63 -9.11 -11.55
CA PHE A 158 13.43 -9.38 -10.36
C PHE A 158 12.59 -9.98 -9.24
N CYS A 159 13.04 -11.10 -8.70
CA CYS A 159 12.45 -11.71 -7.52
C CYS A 159 13.52 -12.48 -6.72
N SER A 160 13.22 -12.73 -5.46
CA SER A 160 13.91 -13.72 -4.63
C SER A 160 12.89 -14.44 -3.74
N GLU A 161 13.30 -15.55 -3.13
CA GLU A 161 12.39 -16.41 -2.34
C GLU A 161 11.71 -15.64 -1.19
N ASP A 162 12.46 -14.77 -0.53
CA ASP A 162 12.07 -13.99 0.64
C ASP A 162 12.14 -12.47 0.42
N GLY A 163 12.50 -12.01 -0.78
CA GLY A 163 12.59 -10.59 -1.12
C GLY A 163 13.85 -9.89 -0.60
N THR A 164 14.80 -10.60 0.03
CA THR A 164 15.95 -9.97 0.70
C THR A 164 17.23 -9.97 -0.13
N SER A 165 17.28 -10.75 -1.22
CA SER A 165 18.46 -10.85 -2.08
C SER A 165 18.74 -9.53 -2.79
N ILE A 166 20.03 -9.23 -2.98
CA ILE A 166 20.48 -8.02 -3.66
C ILE A 166 20.45 -8.22 -5.19
N PRO A 167 19.92 -7.27 -5.98
CA PRO A 167 19.98 -7.31 -7.45
C PRO A 167 21.39 -7.50 -8.00
N GLY A 168 21.54 -8.43 -8.95
CA GLY A 168 22.83 -8.78 -9.55
C GLY A 168 23.79 -9.53 -8.63
N ASP A 169 23.31 -10.05 -7.49
CA ASP A 169 24.10 -10.77 -6.48
C ASP A 169 25.36 -10.00 -6.03
N LEU A 170 25.28 -8.67 -6.02
CA LEU A 170 26.35 -7.81 -5.52
C LEU A 170 26.53 -7.99 -4.00
N PRO A 171 27.76 -8.00 -3.48
CA PRO A 171 27.97 -8.01 -2.05
C PRO A 171 27.47 -6.69 -1.44
N SER A 172 26.79 -6.74 -0.30
CA SER A 172 26.16 -5.56 0.34
C SER A 172 27.13 -4.38 0.51
N SER A 173 28.39 -4.64 0.86
CA SER A 173 29.44 -3.61 0.99
C SER A 173 29.76 -2.80 -0.28
N GLN A 174 29.32 -3.27 -1.46
CA GLN A 174 29.50 -2.61 -2.76
C GLN A 174 28.22 -1.96 -3.28
N VAL A 175 27.07 -2.15 -2.63
CA VAL A 175 25.79 -1.59 -3.06
C VAL A 175 25.66 -0.15 -2.53
N PRO A 176 25.32 0.85 -3.35
CA PRO A 176 24.99 2.17 -2.81
C PRO A 176 23.72 2.11 -1.98
N GLN A 177 23.70 2.75 -0.81
CA GLN A 177 22.47 2.85 -0.03
C GLN A 177 21.54 3.88 -0.67
N MET A 178 20.43 3.40 -1.23
CA MET A 178 19.39 4.26 -1.79
C MET A 178 18.43 4.70 -0.70
N ILE A 179 18.05 5.97 -0.72
CA ILE A 179 17.04 6.57 0.16
C ILE A 179 16.00 7.23 -0.75
N THR A 180 14.74 6.84 -0.61
CA THR A 180 13.63 7.40 -1.38
C THR A 180 12.74 8.23 -0.45
N ILE A 181 12.91 9.55 -0.52
CA ILE A 181 12.02 10.50 0.17
C ILE A 181 10.78 10.68 -0.70
N THR A 182 9.60 10.49 -0.11
CA THR A 182 8.33 10.73 -0.82
C THR A 182 7.44 11.69 -0.07
N PHE A 183 6.65 12.44 -0.85
CA PHE A 183 5.56 13.25 -0.34
C PHE A 183 4.26 12.87 -1.04
N ASP A 184 3.27 12.54 -0.24
CA ASP A 184 1.94 12.22 -0.72
C ASP A 184 1.06 13.48 -0.69
N ASP A 185 -0.08 13.42 -1.38
CA ASP A 185 -1.08 14.49 -1.52
C ASP A 185 -0.74 15.69 -2.42
N ALA A 186 -1.64 16.67 -2.41
CA ALA A 186 -1.62 17.84 -3.24
C ALA A 186 -0.40 18.75 -3.00
N ILE A 187 0.24 19.20 -4.08
CA ILE A 187 1.26 20.26 -4.03
C ILE A 187 0.57 21.62 -4.21
N ASN A 188 0.71 22.51 -3.23
CA ASN A 188 0.17 23.87 -3.31
C ASN A 188 0.92 24.82 -2.36
N ASN A 189 0.38 26.03 -2.16
CA ASN A 189 1.01 27.05 -1.32
C ASN A 189 1.21 26.60 0.14
N ASN A 190 0.54 25.53 0.59
CA ASN A 190 0.77 24.97 1.91
C ASN A 190 2.15 24.29 2.02
N ASN A 191 2.73 23.77 0.94
CA ASN A 191 3.95 22.95 1.02
C ASN A 191 5.08 23.34 0.05
N ILE A 192 4.86 24.21 -0.93
CA ILE A 192 5.90 24.67 -1.87
C ILE A 192 7.13 25.27 -1.15
N GLU A 193 6.92 26.07 -0.11
CA GLU A 193 8.03 26.66 0.66
C GLU A 193 8.85 25.60 1.41
N LEU A 194 8.16 24.62 2.02
CA LEU A 194 8.79 23.47 2.68
C LEU A 194 9.69 22.70 1.69
N TYR A 195 9.17 22.38 0.51
CA TYR A 195 9.95 21.67 -0.51
C TYR A 195 11.14 22.47 -1.00
N THR A 196 11.02 23.80 -1.08
CA THR A 196 12.13 24.69 -1.47
C THR A 196 13.23 24.70 -0.40
N GLU A 197 12.87 24.62 0.88
CA GLU A 197 13.79 24.54 2.00
C GLU A 197 14.54 23.20 2.06
N ILE A 198 13.83 22.08 1.87
CA ILE A 198 14.42 20.73 1.83
C ILE A 198 15.27 20.56 0.56
N PHE A 199 14.74 20.92 -0.61
CA PHE A 199 15.41 20.79 -1.89
C PHE A 199 15.94 22.15 -2.35
N ASN A 200 16.89 22.71 -1.59
CA ASN A 200 17.42 24.05 -1.83
C ASN A 200 18.51 24.13 -2.94
N GLY A 201 18.79 23.02 -3.63
CA GLY A 201 19.81 22.92 -4.67
C GLY A 201 21.26 22.80 -4.18
N LYS A 202 21.51 23.01 -2.88
CA LYS A 202 22.83 22.88 -2.24
C LYS A 202 23.13 21.46 -1.78
N ARG A 203 22.10 20.69 -1.40
CA ARG A 203 22.22 19.27 -1.01
C ARG A 203 22.49 18.41 -2.24
N LYS A 204 23.65 17.76 -2.28
CA LYS A 204 24.10 16.96 -3.42
C LYS A 204 24.38 15.52 -2.99
N ASN A 205 24.00 14.58 -3.83
CA ASN A 205 24.46 13.19 -3.73
C ASN A 205 25.97 13.10 -4.06
N PRO A 206 26.64 11.97 -3.73
CA PRO A 206 28.08 11.79 -3.98
C PRO A 206 28.52 11.86 -5.45
N ASN A 207 27.57 11.82 -6.41
CA ASN A 207 27.83 12.06 -7.84
C ASN A 207 27.82 13.55 -8.23
N GLY A 208 27.60 14.47 -7.29
CA GLY A 208 27.53 15.92 -7.50
C GLY A 208 26.14 16.43 -7.92
N CYS A 209 25.14 15.56 -8.07
CA CYS A 209 23.79 15.94 -8.47
C CYS A 209 22.92 16.31 -7.28
N GLN A 210 21.96 17.23 -7.46
CA GLN A 210 21.00 17.59 -6.41
C GLN A 210 20.23 16.34 -5.96
N ILE A 211 20.01 16.20 -4.64
CA ILE A 211 19.18 15.14 -4.09
C ILE A 211 17.78 15.17 -4.70
N LYS A 212 17.18 13.99 -4.90
CA LYS A 212 15.86 13.85 -5.54
C LYS A 212 14.85 13.20 -4.60
N ALA A 213 13.58 13.35 -4.96
CA ALA A 213 12.43 12.84 -4.22
C ALA A 213 11.31 12.51 -5.19
N THR A 214 10.28 11.82 -4.70
CA THR A 214 9.11 11.39 -5.48
C THR A 214 7.85 11.98 -4.87
N TYR A 215 6.98 12.57 -5.70
CA TYR A 215 5.72 13.15 -5.25
C TYR A 215 4.54 12.32 -5.78
N PHE A 216 3.77 11.71 -4.89
CA PHE A 216 2.53 11.02 -5.23
C PHE A 216 1.38 12.02 -5.12
N LEU A 217 0.94 12.54 -6.27
CA LEU A 217 0.02 13.68 -6.35
C LEU A 217 -1.45 13.28 -6.38
N SER A 218 -2.25 13.89 -5.50
CA SER A 218 -3.71 13.90 -5.62
C SER A 218 -4.21 15.16 -6.34
N HIS A 219 -5.32 15.08 -7.08
CA HIS A 219 -5.76 16.19 -7.94
C HIS A 219 -6.23 17.41 -7.13
N LYS A 220 -7.12 17.18 -6.15
CA LYS A 220 -7.89 18.26 -5.52
C LYS A 220 -6.95 19.27 -4.85
N TYR A 221 -7.12 20.56 -5.18
CA TYR A 221 -6.30 21.69 -4.69
C TYR A 221 -4.82 21.70 -5.10
N THR A 222 -4.40 20.87 -6.07
CA THR A 222 -3.03 20.89 -6.61
C THR A 222 -2.78 22.10 -7.52
N ASN A 223 -1.61 22.73 -7.33
CA ASN A 223 -1.05 23.76 -8.20
C ASN A 223 -0.11 23.11 -9.23
N TYR A 224 -0.62 22.88 -10.44
CA TYR A 224 0.12 22.24 -11.52
C TYR A 224 1.30 23.06 -12.05
N SER A 225 1.33 24.38 -11.82
CA SER A 225 2.53 25.19 -12.12
C SER A 225 3.69 24.84 -11.18
N ALA A 226 3.38 24.53 -9.92
CA ALA A 226 4.38 24.07 -8.96
C ALA A 226 4.81 22.63 -9.26
N VAL A 227 3.87 21.75 -9.63
CA VAL A 227 4.18 20.39 -10.09
C VAL A 227 5.16 20.41 -11.27
N GLN A 228 4.90 21.25 -12.27
CA GLN A 228 5.80 21.43 -13.41
C GLN A 228 7.20 21.86 -12.97
N GLU A 229 7.31 22.77 -12.00
CA GLU A 229 8.60 23.20 -11.47
C GLU A 229 9.33 22.08 -10.72
N MET A 230 8.63 21.28 -9.90
CA MET A 230 9.24 20.13 -9.22
C MET A 230 9.77 19.09 -10.21
N HIS A 231 9.01 18.78 -11.27
CA HIS A 231 9.46 17.90 -12.35
C HIS A 231 10.64 18.47 -13.15
N ARG A 232 10.63 19.78 -13.44
CA ARG A 232 11.74 20.46 -14.13
C ARG A 232 13.03 20.35 -13.33
N ARG A 233 12.95 20.45 -12.00
CA ARG A 233 14.09 20.28 -11.07
C ARG A 233 14.56 18.83 -10.92
N GLY A 234 13.86 17.89 -11.57
CA GLY A 234 14.21 16.48 -11.64
C GLY A 234 13.66 15.62 -10.52
N HIS A 235 12.72 16.15 -9.72
CA HIS A 235 11.94 15.28 -8.84
C HIS A 235 10.94 14.47 -9.67
N GLU A 236 10.62 13.28 -9.18
CA GLU A 236 9.64 12.41 -9.83
C GLU A 236 8.22 12.79 -9.44
N ILE A 237 7.30 12.70 -10.40
CA ILE A 237 5.88 12.91 -10.22
C ILE A 237 5.16 11.60 -10.51
N ALA A 238 4.30 11.17 -9.59
CA ALA A 238 3.54 9.93 -9.64
C ALA A 238 2.07 10.18 -9.28
N SER A 239 1.19 9.25 -9.64
CA SER A 239 -0.26 9.36 -9.40
C SER A 239 -0.65 8.93 -7.98
N HIS A 240 -1.49 9.74 -7.32
CA HIS A 240 -2.15 9.44 -6.04
C HIS A 240 -3.67 9.71 -6.12
N SER A 241 -4.26 9.27 -7.24
CA SER A 241 -5.68 9.40 -7.55
C SER A 241 -6.18 10.82 -7.82
N ILE A 242 -7.34 10.92 -8.49
CA ILE A 242 -8.05 12.18 -8.69
C ILE A 242 -8.75 12.59 -7.39
N THR A 243 -9.58 11.69 -6.86
CA THR A 243 -10.55 12.05 -5.83
C THR A 243 -9.98 12.02 -4.42
N HIS A 244 -8.94 11.20 -4.20
CA HIS A 244 -8.52 10.77 -2.87
C HIS A 244 -9.73 10.33 -2.02
N ASN A 245 -10.61 9.50 -2.62
CA ASN A 245 -11.86 9.04 -2.02
C ASN A 245 -11.64 8.53 -0.59
N ALA A 246 -12.37 9.11 0.36
CA ALA A 246 -12.21 8.83 1.79
C ALA A 246 -12.75 7.45 2.22
N ASP A 247 -13.54 6.77 1.38
CA ASP A 247 -13.99 5.41 1.67
C ASP A 247 -12.87 4.41 1.34
N GLU A 248 -12.17 3.91 2.37
CA GLU A 248 -11.14 2.88 2.21
C GLU A 248 -11.65 1.59 1.52
N ASN A 249 -12.94 1.28 1.66
CA ASN A 249 -13.52 0.09 1.02
C ASN A 249 -13.74 0.27 -0.47
N PHE A 250 -13.89 1.51 -0.95
CA PHE A 250 -13.95 1.81 -2.38
C PHE A 250 -12.67 1.30 -3.04
N TRP A 251 -11.49 1.66 -2.52
CA TRP A 251 -10.20 1.26 -3.09
C TRP A 251 -9.99 -0.25 -3.14
N SER A 252 -10.31 -0.96 -2.05
CA SER A 252 -10.11 -2.41 -1.98
C SER A 252 -11.07 -3.21 -2.87
N ASN A 253 -12.20 -2.62 -3.26
CA ASN A 253 -13.22 -3.25 -4.10
C ASN A 253 -13.37 -2.58 -5.48
N ALA A 254 -12.52 -1.60 -5.81
CA ALA A 254 -12.68 -0.83 -7.03
C ALA A 254 -12.48 -1.72 -8.25
N THR A 255 -13.25 -1.46 -9.30
CA THR A 255 -13.10 -2.15 -10.58
C THR A 255 -11.85 -1.68 -11.31
N VAL A 256 -11.41 -2.43 -12.33
CA VAL A 256 -10.31 -2.00 -13.23
C VAL A 256 -10.58 -0.62 -13.83
N ASP A 257 -11.83 -0.33 -14.21
CA ASP A 257 -12.26 0.96 -14.75
C ASP A 257 -12.23 2.09 -13.70
N ASP A 258 -12.64 1.82 -12.46
CA ASP A 258 -12.53 2.80 -11.36
C ASP A 258 -11.06 3.16 -11.10
N TRP A 259 -10.18 2.15 -11.04
CA TRP A 259 -8.74 2.35 -10.93
C TRP A 259 -8.18 3.16 -12.11
N ALA A 260 -8.64 2.91 -13.33
CA ALA A 260 -8.19 3.62 -14.53
C ALA A 260 -8.61 5.10 -14.49
N LYS A 261 -9.88 5.38 -14.14
CA LYS A 261 -10.40 6.74 -13.98
C LYS A 261 -9.65 7.51 -12.91
N GLU A 262 -9.34 6.88 -11.78
CA GLU A 262 -8.62 7.51 -10.68
C GLU A 262 -7.14 7.75 -11.03
N MET A 263 -6.43 6.76 -11.55
CA MET A 263 -4.98 6.78 -11.61
C MET A 263 -4.43 7.19 -12.97
N ALA A 264 -4.95 6.60 -14.04
CA ALA A 264 -4.62 7.03 -15.40
C ALA A 264 -5.24 8.40 -15.71
N GLY A 265 -6.44 8.67 -15.18
CA GLY A 265 -7.03 10.01 -15.21
C GLY A 265 -6.15 11.05 -14.52
N MET A 266 -5.58 10.74 -13.33
CA MET A 266 -4.64 11.65 -12.67
C MET A 266 -3.37 11.88 -13.50
N ARG A 267 -2.83 10.84 -14.16
CA ARG A 267 -1.71 10.98 -15.08
C ARG A 267 -2.03 11.94 -16.23
N ILE A 268 -3.21 11.81 -16.85
CA ILE A 268 -3.68 12.72 -17.92
C ILE A 268 -3.75 14.17 -17.41
N ILE A 269 -4.30 14.39 -16.21
CA ILE A 269 -4.39 15.74 -15.61
C ILE A 269 -2.99 16.32 -15.40
N VAL A 270 -2.06 15.54 -14.83
CA VAL A 270 -0.67 15.97 -14.61
C VAL A 270 0.01 16.31 -15.93
N GLU A 271 0.00 15.40 -16.91
CA GLU A 271 0.63 15.60 -18.22
C GLU A 271 0.08 16.86 -18.92
N LYS A 272 -1.25 17.05 -18.90
CA LYS A 272 -1.90 18.21 -19.52
C LYS A 272 -1.59 19.51 -18.79
N PHE A 273 -1.81 19.59 -17.47
CA PHE A 273 -1.77 20.87 -16.74
C PHE A 273 -0.39 21.23 -16.18
N ALA A 274 0.51 20.27 -16.02
CA ALA A 274 1.93 20.53 -15.74
C ALA A 274 2.81 20.49 -17.00
N ASN A 275 2.25 20.20 -18.18
CA ASN A 275 2.94 20.14 -19.47
C ASN A 275 4.17 19.20 -19.43
N ILE A 276 3.96 18.00 -18.89
CA ILE A 276 4.94 16.92 -18.83
C ILE A 276 4.64 15.99 -20.01
N SER A 277 5.63 15.77 -20.89
CA SER A 277 5.46 15.08 -22.18
C SER A 277 6.52 14.01 -22.46
N ASP A 278 7.38 13.73 -21.48
CA ASP A 278 8.45 12.74 -21.55
C ASP A 278 8.04 11.36 -21.02
N ASN A 279 6.73 11.14 -20.82
CA ASN A 279 6.14 9.91 -20.29
C ASN A 279 6.74 9.48 -18.94
N SER A 280 7.24 10.42 -18.14
CA SER A 280 7.90 10.10 -16.86
C SER A 280 6.94 9.94 -15.67
N VAL A 281 5.63 10.10 -15.87
CA VAL A 281 4.61 9.92 -14.81
C VAL A 281 4.19 8.46 -14.80
N VAL A 282 5.00 7.63 -14.14
CA VAL A 282 4.94 6.16 -14.27
C VAL A 282 4.69 5.42 -12.96
N GLY A 283 4.72 6.12 -11.82
CA GLY A 283 4.46 5.57 -10.50
C GLY A 283 3.01 5.76 -10.05
N LEU A 284 2.57 4.89 -9.15
CA LEU A 284 1.28 4.95 -8.50
C LEU A 284 1.42 4.63 -7.01
N ARG A 285 0.66 5.33 -6.18
CA ARG A 285 0.38 4.94 -4.79
C ARG A 285 -1.10 5.13 -4.52
N ALA A 286 -1.77 4.14 -3.92
CA ALA A 286 -3.18 4.27 -3.59
C ALA A 286 -3.41 5.11 -2.32
N PRO A 287 -4.45 5.95 -2.28
CA PRO A 287 -4.89 6.61 -1.05
C PRO A 287 -5.06 5.65 0.13
N TYR A 288 -4.62 6.09 1.31
CA TYR A 288 -4.63 5.31 2.55
C TYR A 288 -3.91 3.95 2.47
N LEU A 289 -3.03 3.78 1.49
CA LEU A 289 -2.30 2.53 1.21
C LEU A 289 -3.24 1.33 1.01
N ARG A 290 -4.43 1.54 0.42
CA ARG A 290 -5.41 0.49 0.15
C ARG A 290 -5.07 -0.23 -1.15
N VAL A 291 -4.57 -1.45 -1.03
CA VAL A 291 -4.26 -2.30 -2.21
C VAL A 291 -5.57 -2.81 -2.82
N GLY A 292 -5.67 -2.74 -4.15
CA GLY A 292 -6.86 -3.03 -4.95
C GLY A 292 -6.92 -4.41 -5.59
N GLY A 293 -6.31 -5.41 -4.96
CA GLY A 293 -6.25 -6.79 -5.45
C GLY A 293 -5.63 -6.90 -6.83
N ASN A 294 -6.09 -7.86 -7.63
CA ASN A 294 -5.65 -7.98 -9.02
C ASN A 294 -6.10 -6.80 -9.89
N ASN A 295 -7.24 -6.16 -9.58
CA ASN A 295 -7.80 -5.10 -10.43
C ASN A 295 -6.88 -3.89 -10.57
N GLN A 296 -6.24 -3.48 -9.48
CA GLN A 296 -5.25 -2.41 -9.50
C GLN A 296 -4.11 -2.73 -10.48
N PHE A 297 -3.56 -3.94 -10.40
CA PHE A 297 -2.39 -4.33 -11.19
C PHE A 297 -2.73 -4.66 -12.65
N VAL A 298 -3.92 -5.20 -12.93
CA VAL A 298 -4.46 -5.31 -14.30
C VAL A 298 -4.56 -3.93 -14.94
N MET A 299 -5.16 -2.96 -14.23
CA MET A 299 -5.25 -1.59 -14.70
C MET A 299 -3.86 -1.01 -14.98
N MET A 300 -2.91 -1.22 -14.07
CA MET A 300 -1.55 -0.71 -14.23
C MET A 300 -0.84 -1.29 -15.45
N GLU A 301 -0.99 -2.59 -15.71
CA GLU A 301 -0.44 -3.23 -16.89
C GLU A 301 -1.09 -2.70 -18.19
N GLU A 302 -2.42 -2.63 -18.24
CA GLU A 302 -3.16 -2.09 -19.39
C GLU A 302 -2.83 -0.60 -19.66
N GLN A 303 -2.60 0.17 -18.60
CA GLN A 303 -2.27 1.60 -18.66
C GLN A 303 -0.77 1.86 -18.69
N ALA A 304 0.08 0.83 -18.76
CA ALA A 304 1.53 0.93 -18.80
C ALA A 304 2.15 1.80 -17.68
N PHE A 305 1.66 1.66 -16.44
CA PHE A 305 2.40 2.15 -15.27
C PHE A 305 3.61 1.26 -15.02
N LEU A 306 4.72 1.85 -14.58
CA LEU A 306 5.97 1.12 -14.34
C LEU A 306 5.93 0.40 -12.99
N TYR A 307 5.48 1.10 -11.94
CA TYR A 307 5.53 0.56 -10.58
C TYR A 307 4.39 1.05 -9.69
N ASP A 308 4.04 0.20 -8.72
CA ASP A 308 3.22 0.52 -7.57
C ASP A 308 4.13 0.75 -6.35
N SER A 309 3.69 1.58 -5.42
CA SER A 309 4.31 1.73 -4.10
C SER A 309 3.20 1.85 -3.06
N THR A 310 2.31 0.87 -3.02
CA THR A 310 1.18 0.82 -2.07
C THR A 310 1.33 -0.35 -1.11
N ILE A 311 1.94 -1.45 -1.54
CA ILE A 311 2.05 -2.67 -0.73
C ILE A 311 3.04 -2.45 0.41
N THR A 312 2.55 -2.63 1.65
CA THR A 312 3.39 -2.60 2.85
C THR A 312 3.94 -3.99 3.16
N ALA A 313 5.23 -4.07 3.48
CA ALA A 313 5.84 -5.24 4.10
C ALA A 313 6.00 -5.00 5.61
N SER A 314 5.57 -5.98 6.41
CA SER A 314 5.75 -5.95 7.87
C SER A 314 7.22 -5.78 8.25
N LEU A 315 7.47 -5.16 9.41
CA LEU A 315 8.83 -4.97 9.92
C LEU A 315 9.64 -6.27 9.90
N THR A 316 10.71 -6.27 9.11
CA THR A 316 11.56 -7.44 8.84
C THR A 316 13.04 -7.05 8.83
N ASN A 317 13.90 -8.01 9.20
CA ASN A 317 15.35 -7.86 9.24
C ASN A 317 15.98 -9.07 8.53
N PRO A 318 16.61 -8.91 7.36
CA PRO A 318 16.78 -7.65 6.61
C PRO A 318 15.47 -7.15 5.96
N PRO A 319 15.40 -5.84 5.64
CA PRO A 319 14.28 -5.27 4.86
C PRO A 319 14.26 -5.79 3.43
N LEU A 320 13.11 -5.67 2.76
CA LEU A 320 12.89 -6.20 1.41
C LEU A 320 13.35 -5.25 0.31
N TRP A 321 13.96 -5.79 -0.73
CA TRP A 321 14.18 -5.09 -2.00
C TRP A 321 12.87 -5.01 -2.80
N PRO A 322 12.72 -4.03 -3.70
CA PRO A 322 11.64 -4.03 -4.68
C PRO A 322 11.64 -5.33 -5.49
N TYR A 323 10.49 -5.69 -6.05
CA TYR A 323 10.31 -6.92 -6.81
C TYR A 323 9.26 -6.74 -7.90
N THR A 324 9.26 -7.59 -8.91
CA THR A 324 8.22 -7.58 -9.95
C THR A 324 7.07 -8.54 -9.62
N MET A 325 5.87 -8.18 -10.07
CA MET A 325 4.63 -8.91 -9.78
C MET A 325 4.36 -10.10 -10.71
N TYR A 326 5.34 -10.55 -11.51
CA TYR A 326 5.23 -11.79 -12.29
C TYR A 326 5.10 -13.04 -11.40
N PHE A 327 5.71 -13.00 -10.23
CA PHE A 327 5.74 -14.10 -9.27
C PHE A 327 5.03 -13.71 -7.98
N ARG A 328 4.72 -14.71 -7.17
CA ARG A 328 4.08 -14.52 -5.87
C ARG A 328 4.92 -13.57 -5.00
N MET A 329 4.25 -12.64 -4.33
CA MET A 329 4.87 -11.73 -3.36
C MET A 329 5.75 -12.50 -2.35
N PRO A 330 6.94 -11.98 -2.01
CA PRO A 330 7.87 -12.63 -1.07
C PRO A 330 7.48 -12.45 0.40
N HIS A 331 6.37 -11.77 0.69
CA HIS A 331 5.88 -11.52 2.04
C HIS A 331 4.36 -11.63 2.11
N ARG A 332 3.82 -11.61 3.34
CA ARG A 332 2.38 -11.65 3.56
C ARG A 332 1.72 -10.33 3.16
N CYS A 333 0.47 -10.39 2.72
CA CYS A 333 -0.36 -9.21 2.58
C CYS A 333 -0.58 -8.59 3.97
N HIS A 334 0.02 -7.42 4.21
CA HIS A 334 0.08 -6.80 5.53
C HIS A 334 -0.79 -5.55 5.59
N GLY A 335 -1.53 -5.41 6.69
CA GLY A 335 -2.47 -4.31 6.93
C GLY A 335 -3.91 -4.80 7.14
N ASN A 336 -4.74 -3.92 7.70
CA ASN A 336 -6.13 -4.26 8.02
C ASN A 336 -6.99 -4.39 6.75
N LEU A 337 -7.65 -5.54 6.56
CA LEU A 337 -8.56 -5.79 5.42
C LEU A 337 -7.92 -5.51 4.05
N GLN A 338 -6.62 -5.73 3.90
CA GLN A 338 -5.94 -5.50 2.63
C GLN A 338 -6.34 -6.55 1.60
N ASN A 339 -6.42 -6.13 0.33
CA ASN A 339 -6.68 -6.99 -0.81
C ASN A 339 -5.44 -6.96 -1.71
N CYS A 340 -4.50 -7.90 -1.53
CA CYS A 340 -3.28 -7.95 -2.33
C CYS A 340 -3.48 -8.78 -3.60
N PRO A 341 -2.75 -8.47 -4.69
CA PRO A 341 -2.80 -9.27 -5.92
C PRO A 341 -2.30 -10.69 -5.68
N THR A 342 -2.91 -11.63 -6.38
CA THR A 342 -2.59 -13.06 -6.31
C THR A 342 -2.01 -13.58 -7.62
N ARG A 343 -2.36 -12.95 -8.74
CA ARG A 343 -1.97 -13.34 -10.11
C ARG A 343 -0.68 -12.64 -10.55
N SER A 344 -0.16 -13.08 -11.69
CA SER A 344 1.02 -12.48 -12.33
C SER A 344 0.65 -11.19 -13.04
N HIS A 345 1.41 -10.12 -12.81
CA HIS A 345 1.25 -8.81 -13.46
C HIS A 345 2.60 -8.22 -13.86
N ALA A 346 2.67 -7.55 -15.00
CA ALA A 346 3.91 -6.94 -15.52
C ALA A 346 4.21 -5.56 -14.88
N VAL A 347 4.28 -5.52 -13.54
CA VAL A 347 4.41 -4.29 -12.75
C VAL A 347 5.50 -4.47 -11.70
N TRP A 348 6.29 -3.41 -11.44
CA TRP A 348 7.22 -3.38 -10.31
C TRP A 348 6.51 -2.97 -9.01
N GLU A 349 6.86 -3.59 -7.90
CA GLU A 349 6.45 -3.17 -6.57
C GLU A 349 7.63 -2.51 -5.85
N MET A 350 7.55 -1.19 -5.69
CA MET A 350 8.40 -0.41 -4.79
C MET A 350 7.89 -0.54 -3.36
N VAL A 351 8.09 -1.75 -2.82
CA VAL A 351 7.56 -2.20 -1.54
C VAL A 351 7.86 -1.24 -0.40
N MET A 352 6.84 -0.94 0.40
CA MET A 352 6.95 -0.08 1.57
C MET A 352 7.33 -0.91 2.80
N ASN A 353 8.62 -0.98 3.10
CA ASN A 353 9.09 -1.62 4.33
C ASN A 353 8.65 -0.80 5.55
N GLU A 354 8.00 -1.42 6.53
CA GLU A 354 7.76 -0.77 7.81
C GLU A 354 9.07 -0.37 8.48
N LEU A 355 9.07 0.86 9.01
CA LEU A 355 10.12 1.40 9.84
C LEU A 355 9.91 0.93 11.29
N ASP A 356 11.02 0.64 11.96
CA ASP A 356 11.03 0.30 13.37
C ASP A 356 10.98 1.58 14.19
N ARG A 357 9.96 1.68 15.04
CA ARG A 357 9.69 2.88 15.84
C ARG A 357 10.16 2.77 17.28
N ARG A 358 10.76 1.65 17.68
CA ARG A 358 11.29 1.49 19.05
C ARG A 358 12.42 2.48 19.29
N GLU A 359 12.43 3.11 20.47
CA GLU A 359 13.54 4.01 20.84
C GLU A 359 14.79 3.22 21.22
N ASP A 360 14.60 2.14 21.96
CA ASP A 360 15.65 1.15 22.25
C ASP A 360 15.16 -0.27 21.91
N PRO A 361 15.42 -0.75 20.69
CA PRO A 361 15.00 -2.09 20.25
C PRO A 361 15.72 -3.23 20.98
N THR A 362 16.72 -2.95 21.84
CA THR A 362 17.37 -3.96 22.68
C THR A 362 16.65 -4.19 24.02
N ILE A 363 15.82 -3.23 24.44
CA ILE A 363 15.12 -3.24 25.73
C ILE A 363 13.60 -3.32 25.54
N GLU A 364 13.06 -2.64 24.53
CA GLU A 364 11.63 -2.56 24.29
C GLU A 364 11.04 -3.86 23.73
N GLU A 365 9.81 -4.16 24.15
CA GLU A 365 9.02 -5.25 23.60
C GLU A 365 8.75 -5.05 22.10
N ASP A 366 8.40 -6.13 21.40
CA ASP A 366 8.09 -6.07 19.98
C ASP A 366 6.88 -5.15 19.72
N LEU A 367 7.13 -4.03 19.05
CA LEU A 367 6.11 -3.10 18.57
C LEU A 367 5.89 -3.33 17.07
N PRO A 368 4.65 -3.16 16.57
CA PRO A 368 4.42 -3.10 15.13
C PRO A 368 5.16 -1.89 14.57
N GLY A 369 5.68 -2.04 13.35
CA GLY A 369 6.33 -0.94 12.65
C GLY A 369 5.33 0.07 12.11
N CYS A 370 5.83 1.01 11.32
CA CYS A 370 5.04 2.04 10.65
C CYS A 370 5.59 2.26 9.24
N ALA A 371 4.73 2.23 8.22
CA ALA A 371 5.16 2.52 6.84
C ALA A 371 5.36 4.03 6.65
N MET A 372 4.30 4.82 6.84
CA MET A 372 4.36 6.28 6.80
C MET A 372 5.02 6.82 8.08
N VAL A 373 5.95 7.77 7.95
CA VAL A 373 6.67 8.32 9.12
C VAL A 373 5.70 9.01 10.08
N ASP A 374 4.71 9.72 9.55
CA ASP A 374 3.67 10.38 10.36
C ASP A 374 2.71 9.41 11.08
N SER A 375 2.70 8.11 10.71
CA SER A 375 1.94 7.08 11.43
C SER A 375 2.69 6.49 12.63
N CYS A 376 3.98 6.82 12.80
CA CYS A 376 4.81 6.41 13.93
C CYS A 376 4.48 7.25 15.18
N ASN A 377 3.35 6.95 15.82
CA ASN A 377 2.72 7.81 16.84
C ASN A 377 3.52 8.07 18.14
N ASN A 378 4.61 7.35 18.38
CA ASN A 378 5.45 7.50 19.56
C ASN A 378 6.59 8.51 19.36
N ILE A 379 6.78 9.03 18.14
CA ILE A 379 7.75 10.09 17.85
C ILE A 379 7.12 11.44 18.20
N LEU A 380 7.61 12.07 19.27
CA LEU A 380 7.03 13.31 19.82
C LEU A 380 8.01 14.49 19.82
N THR A 381 9.31 14.24 19.69
CA THR A 381 10.38 15.26 19.74
C THR A 381 11.35 15.14 18.56
N GLY A 382 12.05 16.23 18.23
CA GLY A 382 13.09 16.23 17.18
C GLY A 382 14.20 15.20 17.44
N ASP A 383 14.63 15.03 18.69
CA ASP A 383 15.67 14.07 19.08
C ASP A 383 15.23 12.61 18.86
N GLN A 384 14.01 12.27 19.26
CA GLN A 384 13.44 10.95 18.98
C GLN A 384 13.37 10.70 17.47
N PHE A 385 12.97 11.70 16.70
CA PHE A 385 12.89 11.58 15.26
C PHE A 385 14.26 11.40 14.60
N TYR A 386 15.28 12.14 15.04
CA TYR A 386 16.65 11.97 14.59
C TYR A 386 17.21 10.57 14.90
N ASN A 387 17.00 10.07 16.12
CA ASN A 387 17.43 8.72 16.51
C ASN A 387 16.68 7.64 15.71
N PHE A 388 15.38 7.83 15.48
CA PHE A 388 14.56 6.98 14.63
C PHE A 388 15.13 6.92 13.20
N LEU A 389 15.47 8.06 12.59
CA LEU A 389 16.06 8.11 11.24
C LEU A 389 17.39 7.35 11.19
N ASN A 390 18.28 7.55 12.17
CA ASN A 390 19.56 6.85 12.25
C ASN A 390 19.40 5.34 12.42
N TYR A 391 18.53 4.90 13.32
CA TYR A 391 18.31 3.47 13.54
C TYR A 391 17.78 2.78 12.29
N ASN A 392 16.81 3.40 11.62
CA ASN A 392 16.23 2.87 10.39
C ASN A 392 17.24 2.90 9.22
N PHE A 393 18.08 3.93 9.15
CA PHE A 393 19.19 3.96 8.19
C PHE A 393 20.18 2.82 8.43
N ASP A 394 20.63 2.63 9.67
CA ASP A 394 21.56 1.56 10.03
C ASP A 394 20.98 0.17 9.74
N ARG A 395 19.68 -0.03 10.02
CA ARG A 395 18.99 -1.30 9.71
C ARG A 395 19.14 -1.67 8.24
N HIS A 396 18.99 -0.72 7.34
CA HIS A 396 19.15 -0.95 5.90
C HIS A 396 20.64 -1.03 5.51
N TYR A 397 21.43 -0.06 5.95
CA TYR A 397 22.82 0.16 5.54
C TYR A 397 23.78 -0.97 5.96
N GLN A 398 23.55 -1.54 7.15
CA GLN A 398 24.41 -2.58 7.74
C GLN A 398 23.99 -4.00 7.36
N GLN A 399 22.82 -4.19 6.74
CA GLN A 399 22.32 -5.50 6.31
C GLN A 399 22.45 -5.68 4.79
N ASN A 400 21.33 -5.67 4.06
CA ASN A 400 21.29 -5.94 2.62
C ASN A 400 21.18 -4.68 1.75
N ARG A 401 21.22 -3.48 2.35
CA ARG A 401 21.12 -2.17 1.66
C ARG A 401 19.88 -2.01 0.79
N ALA A 402 18.78 -2.68 1.14
CA ALA A 402 17.50 -2.41 0.49
C ALA A 402 17.17 -0.91 0.58
N PRO A 403 16.50 -0.34 -0.45
CA PRO A 403 16.13 1.07 -0.45
C PRO A 403 15.41 1.47 0.85
N LEU A 404 15.88 2.52 1.50
CA LEU A 404 15.22 3.09 2.67
C LEU A 404 14.11 4.03 2.22
N GLY A 405 12.87 3.65 2.49
CA GLY A 405 11.70 4.47 2.25
C GLY A 405 11.44 5.45 3.38
N LEU A 406 11.39 6.76 3.07
CA LEU A 406 10.95 7.79 4.01
C LEU A 406 9.74 8.50 3.42
N TYR A 407 8.56 8.05 3.81
CA TYR A 407 7.28 8.47 3.23
C TYR A 407 6.57 9.46 4.16
N PHE A 408 6.23 10.64 3.65
CA PHE A 408 5.72 11.75 4.44
C PHE A 408 4.45 12.36 3.86
N HIS A 409 3.59 12.86 4.73
CA HIS A 409 2.71 13.97 4.41
C HIS A 409 3.41 15.30 4.73
N ALA A 410 3.45 16.23 3.77
CA ALA A 410 4.14 17.52 3.94
C ALA A 410 3.66 18.33 5.16
N ALA A 411 2.38 18.20 5.51
CA ALA A 411 1.80 18.86 6.69
C ALA A 411 2.49 18.42 8.00
N TRP A 412 2.94 17.16 8.11
CA TRP A 412 3.59 16.66 9.32
C TRP A 412 4.92 17.35 9.60
N LEU A 413 5.77 17.53 8.58
CA LEU A 413 7.01 18.31 8.73
C LEU A 413 6.73 19.80 8.94
N LYS A 414 5.79 20.39 8.18
CA LYS A 414 5.52 21.83 8.26
C LYS A 414 4.94 22.24 9.61
N ASN A 415 4.05 21.43 10.18
CA ASN A 415 3.38 21.75 11.43
C ASN A 415 4.27 21.50 12.66
N ASN A 416 5.39 20.80 12.50
CA ASN A 416 6.32 20.45 13.58
C ASN A 416 7.75 20.91 13.21
N PRO A 417 8.11 22.18 13.49
CA PRO A 417 9.41 22.73 13.11
C PRO A 417 10.61 21.93 13.64
N GLU A 418 10.51 21.35 14.85
CA GLU A 418 11.55 20.50 15.42
C GLU A 418 11.80 19.23 14.57
N PHE A 419 10.75 18.66 13.97
CA PHE A 419 10.89 17.49 13.11
C PHE A 419 11.54 17.86 11.78
N LEU A 420 11.17 19.02 11.22
CA LEU A 420 11.83 19.53 10.02
C LEU A 420 13.31 19.81 10.29
N GLU A 421 13.65 20.47 11.40
CA GLU A 421 15.04 20.74 11.79
C GLU A 421 15.84 19.45 11.93
N ALA A 422 15.32 18.47 12.68
CA ALA A 422 15.95 17.16 12.85
C ALA A 422 16.14 16.43 11.50
N PHE A 423 15.15 16.50 10.60
CA PHE A 423 15.22 15.88 9.28
C PHE A 423 16.27 16.54 8.38
N LEU A 424 16.30 17.87 8.33
CA LEU A 424 17.30 18.61 7.56
C LEU A 424 18.72 18.33 8.09
N TYR A 425 18.88 18.35 9.41
CA TYR A 425 20.13 18.01 10.07
C TYR A 425 20.60 16.60 9.71
N TRP A 426 19.70 15.61 9.80
CA TRP A 426 19.99 14.23 9.44
C TRP A 426 20.36 14.06 7.97
N ILE A 427 19.66 14.71 7.03
CA ILE A 427 20.02 14.67 5.60
C ILE A 427 21.44 15.21 5.40
N ASP A 428 21.73 16.37 5.98
CA ASP A 428 23.03 17.04 5.82
C ASP A 428 24.16 16.18 6.41
N GLU A 429 23.95 15.54 7.56
CA GLU A 429 24.89 14.60 8.17
C GLU A 429 25.11 13.35 7.29
N VAL A 430 24.05 12.76 6.74
CA VAL A 430 24.16 11.58 5.87
C VAL A 430 24.98 11.89 4.62
N ILE A 431 24.72 13.04 3.99
CA ILE A 431 25.46 13.51 2.80
C ILE A 431 26.94 13.72 3.11
N GLU A 432 27.26 14.29 4.28
CA GLU A 432 28.64 14.55 4.68
C GLU A 432 29.40 13.27 5.06
N LYS A 433 28.74 12.34 5.76
CA LYS A 433 29.36 11.16 6.34
C LYS A 433 29.49 9.98 5.39
N TYR A 434 28.56 9.80 4.44
CA TYR A 434 28.48 8.60 3.60
C TYR A 434 28.68 8.94 2.12
N ASP A 435 29.80 8.50 1.54
CA ASP A 435 30.10 8.71 0.11
C ASP A 435 29.43 7.68 -0.82
N ASP A 436 28.66 6.76 -0.24
CA ASP A 436 27.92 5.69 -0.89
C ASP A 436 26.41 5.68 -0.57
N ALA A 437 25.88 6.76 0.06
CA ALA A 437 24.45 6.97 0.27
C ALA A 437 23.88 7.97 -0.77
N TYR A 438 22.70 7.66 -1.31
CA TYR A 438 22.08 8.42 -2.41
C TYR A 438 20.59 8.64 -2.19
N PHE A 439 20.16 9.90 -2.22
CA PHE A 439 18.77 10.33 -2.21
C PHE A 439 18.25 10.39 -3.65
N VAL A 440 17.44 9.40 -4.03
CA VAL A 440 17.03 9.14 -5.41
C VAL A 440 15.51 9.05 -5.53
N THR A 441 15.00 9.17 -6.75
CA THR A 441 13.59 8.90 -7.03
C THR A 441 13.29 7.40 -7.05
N MET A 442 12.02 7.02 -7.01
CA MET A 442 11.61 5.61 -7.11
C MET A 442 12.00 4.98 -8.45
N THR A 443 11.78 5.71 -9.56
CA THR A 443 12.21 5.29 -10.89
C THR A 443 13.72 5.09 -10.97
N GLN A 444 14.51 5.93 -10.30
CA GLN A 444 15.97 5.79 -10.24
C GLN A 444 16.42 4.53 -9.48
N VAL A 445 15.66 4.07 -8.48
CA VAL A 445 15.90 2.77 -7.85
C VAL A 445 15.68 1.64 -8.86
N ILE A 446 14.54 1.64 -9.56
CA ILE A 446 14.24 0.61 -10.57
C ILE A 446 15.31 0.59 -11.67
N GLN A 447 15.73 1.75 -12.16
CA GLN A 447 16.82 1.85 -13.15
C GLN A 447 18.14 1.26 -12.65
N TRP A 448 18.48 1.45 -11.36
CA TRP A 448 19.64 0.79 -10.76
C TRP A 448 19.42 -0.71 -10.67
N MET A 449 18.24 -1.18 -10.26
CA MET A 449 17.95 -2.62 -10.17
C MET A 449 18.00 -3.31 -11.54
N GLN A 450 17.54 -2.64 -12.59
CA GLN A 450 17.62 -3.12 -13.98
C GLN A 450 19.06 -3.26 -14.48
N ASN A 451 19.99 -2.48 -13.92
CA ASN A 451 21.40 -2.50 -14.29
C ASN A 451 22.29 -2.21 -13.07
N PRO A 452 22.45 -3.17 -12.13
CA PRO A 452 23.08 -2.94 -10.85
C PRO A 452 24.51 -2.39 -10.99
N ARG A 453 24.79 -1.29 -10.27
CA ARG A 453 26.09 -0.62 -10.24
C ARG A 453 26.68 -0.66 -8.85
N THR A 454 27.98 -0.94 -8.77
CA THR A 454 28.71 -0.79 -7.52
C THR A 454 28.77 0.68 -7.09
N LYS A 455 29.02 0.94 -5.82
CA LYS A 455 29.17 2.29 -5.25
C LYS A 455 30.24 3.15 -5.95
N SER A 456 31.23 2.52 -6.58
CA SER A 456 32.24 3.23 -7.38
C SER A 456 31.71 3.61 -8.77
N GLU A 457 30.99 2.71 -9.43
CA GLU A 457 30.44 2.93 -10.79
C GLU A 457 29.25 3.90 -10.78
N VAL A 458 28.50 3.93 -9.68
CA VAL A 458 27.27 4.71 -9.58
C VAL A 458 27.51 6.23 -9.64
N LYS A 459 28.74 6.69 -9.34
CA LYS A 459 29.16 8.09 -9.51
C LYS A 459 29.07 8.58 -10.96
N SER A 460 29.15 7.65 -11.93
CA SER A 460 29.00 7.92 -13.37
C SER A 460 27.73 7.30 -13.98
N PHE A 461 26.77 6.86 -13.16
CA PHE A 461 25.56 6.24 -13.67
C PHE A 461 24.61 7.28 -14.26
N GLU A 462 24.46 7.27 -15.58
CA GLU A 462 23.73 8.29 -16.34
C GLU A 462 22.28 8.51 -15.89
N PRO A 463 21.46 7.48 -15.57
CA PRO A 463 20.10 7.71 -15.10
C PRO A 463 20.02 8.51 -13.78
N TRP A 464 21.06 8.45 -12.94
CA TRP A 464 21.16 9.25 -11.71
C TRP A 464 21.78 10.63 -11.93
N LYS A 465 22.19 10.94 -13.16
CA LYS A 465 22.64 12.25 -13.61
C LYS A 465 21.60 12.99 -14.44
N ASP A 466 20.46 12.38 -14.74
CA ASP A 466 19.37 13.12 -15.36
C ASP A 466 18.96 14.30 -14.46
N LYS A 467 18.81 15.48 -15.07
CA LYS A 467 18.52 16.75 -14.36
C LYS A 467 19.42 16.94 -13.13
N CYS A 468 20.72 16.64 -13.27
CA CYS A 468 21.72 16.64 -12.18
C CYS A 468 21.78 17.97 -11.41
N ASP A 469 22.01 19.07 -12.13
CA ASP A 469 22.06 20.42 -11.57
C ASP A 469 21.32 21.39 -12.48
N VAL A 470 20.00 21.44 -12.31
CA VAL A 470 19.13 22.29 -13.11
C VAL A 470 19.27 23.74 -12.58
N PRO A 471 19.69 24.71 -13.41
CA PRO A 471 19.86 26.09 -12.97
C PRO A 471 18.57 26.70 -12.41
N GLU A 472 18.75 27.67 -11.52
CA GLU A 472 17.66 28.54 -11.09
C GLU A 472 17.06 29.25 -12.30
N GLY A 473 15.78 29.02 -12.52
CA GLY A 473 15.02 29.46 -13.68
C GLY A 473 13.61 28.93 -13.54
N ARG A 474 12.62 29.66 -14.06
CA ARG A 474 11.22 29.25 -13.91
C ARG A 474 10.75 28.60 -15.21
N SER A 475 10.12 27.43 -15.14
CA SER A 475 9.47 26.76 -16.29
C SER A 475 8.45 27.66 -17.00
N CYS A 476 7.84 28.54 -16.24
CA CYS A 476 6.77 29.44 -16.62
C CYS A 476 7.13 30.85 -16.15
N ASN A 477 6.43 31.89 -16.61
CA ASN A 477 6.47 33.17 -15.90
C ASN A 477 5.75 33.00 -14.55
N VAL A 478 6.36 32.30 -13.59
CA VAL A 478 5.81 31.95 -12.25
C VAL A 478 5.45 33.19 -11.43
N GLY A 479 5.78 34.40 -11.92
CA GLY A 479 5.20 35.63 -11.39
C GLY A 479 3.69 35.76 -11.62
N ASN A 480 3.08 35.01 -12.55
CA ASN A 480 1.64 35.06 -12.81
C ASN A 480 1.11 33.79 -13.54
N PRO A 481 1.13 32.58 -12.92
CA PRO A 481 0.44 31.42 -13.49
C PRO A 481 -1.06 31.69 -13.63
N ASN A 482 -1.72 31.06 -14.59
CA ASN A 482 -3.17 31.22 -14.74
C ASN A 482 -3.85 30.65 -13.48
N SER A 483 -4.65 31.49 -12.84
CA SER A 483 -5.48 31.11 -11.69
C SER A 483 -6.90 30.87 -12.19
N CYS A 484 -7.19 29.62 -12.56
CA CYS A 484 -8.44 29.22 -13.18
C CYS A 484 -9.47 28.91 -12.09
N SER A 485 -10.48 29.77 -11.93
CA SER A 485 -11.62 29.51 -11.04
C SER A 485 -12.62 28.63 -11.79
N LEU A 486 -12.70 27.36 -11.44
CA LEU A 486 -13.41 26.33 -12.21
C LEU A 486 -14.50 25.66 -11.36
N THR A 487 -15.51 25.14 -12.06
CA THR A 487 -16.58 24.32 -11.49
C THR A 487 -16.74 23.05 -12.33
N SER A 488 -17.32 22.00 -11.76
CA SER A 488 -17.68 20.78 -12.48
C SER A 488 -19.05 20.29 -12.04
N LYS A 489 -19.75 19.59 -12.93
CA LYS A 489 -21.02 18.92 -12.61
C LYS A 489 -20.83 17.77 -11.60
N GLU A 490 -19.62 17.22 -11.54
CA GLU A 490 -19.25 16.12 -10.64
C GLU A 490 -18.98 16.61 -9.21
N LEU A 491 -18.63 17.89 -9.04
CA LEU A 491 -18.38 18.54 -7.75
C LEU A 491 -19.38 19.69 -7.52
N GLN A 492 -20.65 19.33 -7.35
CA GLN A 492 -21.74 20.30 -7.26
C GLN A 492 -21.57 21.23 -6.05
N GLY A 493 -21.62 22.54 -6.31
CA GLY A 493 -21.51 23.57 -5.28
C GLY A 493 -20.07 23.96 -4.92
N GLU A 494 -19.07 23.27 -5.44
CA GLU A 494 -17.66 23.64 -5.23
C GLU A 494 -17.14 24.53 -6.37
N THR A 495 -16.36 25.55 -6.01
CA THR A 495 -15.54 26.32 -6.96
C THR A 495 -14.09 26.14 -6.56
N ILE A 496 -13.31 25.50 -7.41
CA ILE A 496 -11.93 25.12 -7.13
C ILE A 496 -11.00 25.93 -8.02
N ARG A 497 -9.92 26.46 -7.43
CA ARG A 497 -8.87 27.14 -8.18
C ARG A 497 -7.82 26.14 -8.64
N LEU A 498 -7.61 26.08 -9.95
CA LEU A 498 -6.54 25.31 -10.59
C LEU A 498 -5.48 26.29 -11.09
N HIS A 499 -4.25 26.11 -10.64
CA HIS A 499 -3.10 26.93 -11.07
C HIS A 499 -2.29 26.19 -12.12
N THR A 500 -2.16 26.74 -13.33
CA THR A 500 -1.43 26.11 -14.44
C THR A 500 -0.80 27.18 -15.35
N CYS A 501 0.26 26.80 -16.06
CA CYS A 501 0.84 27.62 -17.12
C CYS A 501 0.16 27.40 -18.48
N MET A 502 -0.71 26.41 -18.55
CA MET A 502 -1.57 26.15 -19.70
C MET A 502 -2.79 27.07 -19.66
N ARG A 503 -3.50 27.15 -20.79
CA ARG A 503 -4.78 27.86 -20.84
C ARG A 503 -5.78 27.21 -19.89
N CYS A 504 -6.58 28.03 -19.19
CA CYS A 504 -7.64 27.52 -18.34
C CYS A 504 -8.61 26.61 -19.12
N PRO A 505 -8.94 25.42 -18.58
CA PRO A 505 -9.92 24.53 -19.17
C PRO A 505 -11.34 25.11 -19.02
N ASN A 506 -12.31 24.48 -19.68
CA ASN A 506 -13.72 24.92 -19.62
C ASN A 506 -14.38 24.53 -18.30
N ASN A 507 -14.07 23.32 -17.80
CA ASN A 507 -14.58 22.78 -16.55
C ASN A 507 -13.42 22.40 -15.62
N TYR A 508 -13.72 22.20 -14.34
CA TYR A 508 -12.77 21.60 -13.42
C TYR A 508 -12.57 20.12 -13.79
N PRO A 509 -11.33 19.68 -14.07
CA PRO A 509 -11.07 18.28 -14.40
C PRO A 509 -11.50 17.34 -13.26
N TRP A 510 -12.04 16.18 -13.60
CA TRP A 510 -12.43 15.16 -12.61
C TRP A 510 -12.47 13.77 -13.23
N LEU A 511 -13.11 12.80 -12.57
CA LEU A 511 -13.14 11.39 -12.98
C LEU A 511 -13.60 11.17 -14.43
N ASN A 512 -14.71 11.79 -14.84
CA ASN A 512 -15.28 11.57 -16.17
C ASN A 512 -14.76 12.55 -17.23
N ASP A 513 -14.13 13.65 -16.82
CA ASP A 513 -13.54 14.66 -17.70
C ASP A 513 -12.14 15.05 -17.17
N PRO A 514 -11.13 14.17 -17.26
CA PRO A 514 -9.78 14.45 -16.75
C PRO A 514 -9.07 15.55 -17.57
N THR A 515 -9.58 15.91 -18.74
CA THR A 515 -9.01 17.00 -19.53
C THR A 515 -9.66 18.36 -19.21
N GLY A 516 -10.85 18.37 -18.61
CA GLY A 516 -11.65 19.56 -18.32
C GLY A 516 -12.18 20.26 -19.58
N ASP A 517 -12.22 19.55 -20.72
CA ASP A 517 -12.60 20.15 -22.00
C ASP A 517 -14.13 20.26 -22.16
N GLY A 518 -14.90 19.44 -21.43
CA GLY A 518 -16.36 19.44 -21.47
C GLY A 518 -16.97 18.78 -22.71
N PHE A 519 -16.24 17.85 -23.34
CA PHE A 519 -16.79 17.01 -24.41
C PHE A 519 -17.68 15.91 -23.81
N PHE A 520 -18.86 15.72 -24.40
CA PHE A 520 -19.82 14.67 -24.06
C PHE A 520 -19.82 13.59 -25.13
#